data_AF-A0A9P9D0U6-F1
#
_entry.id   AF-A0A9P9D0U6-F1
#
_cell.length_a   1.000
_cell.length_b   1.000
_cell.length_c   1.000
_cell.angle_alpha   90.00
_cell.angle_beta   90.00
_cell.angle_gamma   90.00
#
_symmetry.space_group_name_H-M   'P 1'
#
loop_
_entity.id
_entity.type
_entity.pdbx_description
1 polymer ?
#
loop_
_entity_poly.entity_id
_entity_poly.type
_entity_poly.pdbx_seq_one_letter_code
_entity_poly.pdbx_strand_id
1 'polypeptide(L)' 'SRKEIGKFQSVQERRLIESYTPALFSRVLGWNAAEIQVFIAKVKEDLRDPSIHIYLPVYFVWGRKP' A
#
# COMPACT_ATOMS: atom_id res chain seq x y z
N SER A 1 16.46 -11.85 -7.76
CA SER A 1 15.65 -11.83 -9.00
C SER A 1 14.45 -10.90 -8.78
N ARG A 2 13.84 -10.32 -9.84
CA ARG A 2 12.66 -9.42 -9.71
C ARG A 2 11.52 -10.00 -8.84
N LYS A 3 11.41 -11.33 -8.79
CA LYS A 3 10.42 -12.07 -7.98
C LYS A 3 10.60 -11.89 -6.46
N GLU A 4 11.82 -11.82 -5.95
CA GLU A 4 12.05 -11.64 -4.51
C GLU A 4 11.70 -10.22 -4.07
N ILE A 5 12.09 -9.21 -4.84
CA ILE A 5 11.76 -7.80 -4.59
C ILE A 5 10.23 -7.60 -4.55
N GLY A 6 9.50 -8.16 -5.51
CA GLY A 6 8.03 -8.11 -5.52
C GLY A 6 7.39 -8.75 -4.29
N LYS A 7 7.98 -9.85 -3.79
CA LYS A 7 7.50 -10.54 -2.58
C LYS A 7 7.74 -9.74 -1.30
N PHE A 8 8.87 -9.03 -1.20
CA PHE A 8 9.12 -8.12 -0.08
C PHE A 8 8.22 -6.87 -0.16
N GLN A 9 8.02 -6.32 -1.35
CA GLN A 9 7.17 -5.14 -1.56
C GLN A 9 5.70 -5.41 -1.20
N SER A 10 5.14 -6.56 -1.56
CA SER A 10 3.76 -6.91 -1.20
C SER A 10 3.57 -7.02 0.32
N VAL A 11 4.55 -7.55 1.05
CA VAL A 11 4.53 -7.62 2.51
C VAL A 11 4.61 -6.22 3.13
N GLN A 12 5.44 -5.34 2.58
CA GLN A 12 5.55 -3.95 3.05
C GLN A 12 4.26 -3.16 2.80
N GLU A 13 3.71 -3.21 1.60
CA GLU A 13 2.47 -2.50 1.26
C GLU A 13 1.29 -2.94 2.11
N ARG A 14 1.21 -4.22 2.45
CA ARG A 14 0.16 -4.75 3.34
C ARG A 14 0.22 -4.17 4.75
N ARG A 15 1.40 -3.78 5.26
CA ARG A 15 1.53 -3.06 6.53
C ARG A 15 1.25 -1.57 6.38
N LEU A 16 1.70 -0.98 5.27
CA LEU A 16 1.57 0.46 5.06
C LEU A 16 0.13 0.88 4.78
N ILE A 17 -0.66 0.06 4.07
CA ILE A 17 -2.07 0.35 3.77
C ILE A 17 -2.91 0.53 5.04
N GLU A 18 -2.55 -0.13 6.15
CA GLU A 18 -3.23 0.04 7.44
C GLU A 18 -2.82 1.33 8.16
N SER A 19 -1.62 1.84 7.92
CA SER A 19 -1.07 2.95 8.70
C SER A 19 -1.50 4.32 8.17
N TYR A 20 -1.53 4.52 6.85
CA TYR A 20 -1.82 5.84 6.27
C TYR A 20 -3.25 5.99 5.74
N THR A 21 -3.87 4.91 5.24
CA THR A 21 -5.21 4.95 4.62
C THR A 21 -6.28 5.53 5.55
N PRO A 22 -6.36 5.14 6.84
CA PRO A 22 -7.42 5.67 7.71
C PRO A 22 -7.34 7.19 7.89
N ALA A 23 -6.14 7.73 8.12
CA ALA A 23 -5.96 9.16 8.33
C ALA A 23 -6.17 9.96 7.04
N LEU A 24 -5.65 9.48 5.91
CA LEU A 24 -5.79 10.17 4.62
C LEU A 24 -7.26 10.20 4.16
N PHE A 25 -7.93 9.05 4.18
CA PHE A 25 -9.29 8.93 3.64
C PHE A 25 -10.33 9.60 4.53
N SER A 26 -10.18 9.54 5.85
CA SER A 26 -11.10 10.26 6.74
C SER A 26 -10.91 11.77 6.69
N ARG A 27 -9.67 12.27 6.74
CA ARG A 27 -9.39 13.71 6.87
C ARG A 27 -9.46 14.46 5.54
N VAL A 28 -9.00 13.84 4.45
CA VAL A 28 -8.93 14.49 3.13
C VAL A 28 -10.16 14.20 2.31
N LEU A 29 -10.65 12.94 2.34
CA LEU A 29 -11.75 12.49 1.48
C LEU A 29 -13.10 12.38 2.21
N GLY A 30 -13.12 12.55 3.54
CA GLY A 30 -14.36 12.54 4.33
C GLY A 30 -15.04 11.17 4.45
N TRP A 31 -14.34 10.07 4.14
CA TRP A 31 -14.92 8.73 4.21
C TRP A 31 -15.18 8.30 5.65
N ASN A 32 -16.22 7.52 5.85
CA ASN A 32 -16.49 6.95 7.16
C ASN A 32 -15.59 5.72 7.44
N ALA A 33 -15.44 5.38 8.72
CA ALA A 33 -14.54 4.32 9.14
C ALA A 33 -14.91 2.95 8.54
N ALA A 34 -16.19 2.65 8.35
CA ALA A 34 -16.64 1.37 7.80
C ALA A 34 -16.23 1.23 6.32
N GLU A 35 -16.43 2.27 5.52
CA GLU A 35 -16.01 2.32 4.11
C GLU A 35 -14.50 2.16 3.95
N ILE A 36 -13.73 2.83 4.83
CA ILE A 36 -12.27 2.72 4.87
C ILE A 36 -11.84 1.27 5.16
N GLN A 37 -12.46 0.61 6.14
CA GLN A 37 -12.11 -0.76 6.48
C GLN A 37 -12.45 -1.75 5.36
N VAL A 38 -13.59 -1.57 4.69
CA VAL A 38 -13.97 -2.38 3.52
C VAL A 38 -12.97 -2.19 2.39
N PHE A 39 -12.52 -0.96 2.13
CA PHE A 39 -11.52 -0.67 1.11
C PHE A 39 -10.17 -1.33 1.44
N ILE A 40 -9.68 -1.16 2.66
CA ILE A 40 -8.43 -1.80 3.13
C ILE A 40 -8.51 -3.33 2.98
N ALA A 41 -9.65 -3.94 3.30
CA ALA A 41 -9.84 -5.37 3.15
C ALA A 41 -9.70 -5.83 1.69
N LYS A 42 -10.30 -5.10 0.73
CA LYS A 42 -10.18 -5.40 -0.70
C LYS A 42 -8.74 -5.28 -1.20
N VAL A 43 -8.05 -4.18 -0.87
CA VAL A 43 -6.65 -3.98 -1.27
C VAL A 43 -5.74 -5.09 -0.73
N LYS A 44 -5.98 -5.56 0.50
CA LYS A 44 -5.23 -6.70 1.06
C LYS A 44 -5.47 -8.01 0.31
N GLU A 45 -6.65 -8.20 -0.26
CA GLU A 45 -6.96 -9.37 -1.07
C GLU A 45 -6.23 -9.29 -2.42
N ASP A 46 -6.26 -8.13 -3.07
CA ASP A 46 -5.53 -7.88 -4.32
C ASP A 46 -4.01 -8.08 -4.15
N LEU A 47 -3.44 -7.60 -3.03
CA LEU A 47 -2.02 -7.79 -2.69
C LEU A 47 -1.62 -9.27 -2.46
N ARG A 48 -2.60 -10.17 -2.28
CA ARG A 48 -2.36 -11.62 -2.13
C ARG A 48 -2.52 -12.37 -3.44
N ASP A 49 -3.11 -11.76 -4.46
CA ASP A 49 -3.31 -12.38 -5.77
C ASP A 49 -2.01 -12.30 -6.59
N PRO A 50 -1.32 -13.43 -6.84
CA PRO A 50 -0.08 -13.44 -7.62
C PRO A 50 -0.29 -13.17 -9.11
N SER A 51 -1.53 -13.14 -9.60
CA SER A 51 -1.85 -12.78 -10.98
C SER A 51 -1.84 -11.27 -11.20
N ILE A 52 -1.95 -10.48 -10.13
CA ILE A 52 -1.92 -9.01 -10.18
C ILE A 52 -0.47 -8.54 -10.16
N HIS A 53 0.00 -8.05 -11.30
CA HIS A 53 1.32 -7.43 -11.43
C HIS A 53 1.24 -5.93 -11.16
N ILE A 54 1.31 -5.54 -9.89
CA ILE A 54 1.29 -4.13 -9.48
C ILE A 54 2.56 -3.43 -9.99
N TYR A 55 2.37 -2.45 -10.88
CA TYR A 55 3.42 -1.53 -11.32
C TYR A 55 3.29 -0.21 -10.55
N LEU A 56 4.13 -0.04 -9.53
CA LEU A 56 4.27 1.24 -8.82
C LEU A 56 5.61 1.88 -9.21
N PRO A 57 5.62 3.09 -9.79
CA PRO A 57 6.86 3.84 -9.96
C PRO A 57 7.37 4.25 -8.57
N VAL A 58 8.28 3.46 -8.01
CA VAL A 58 8.93 3.76 -6.73
C VAL A 58 10.09 4.72 -6.99
N TYR A 59 9.91 5.98 -6.62
CA TYR A 59 11.00 6.98 -6.62
C TYR A 59 11.76 6.89 -5.30
N PHE A 60 12.99 6.36 -5.35
CA PHE A 60 13.90 6.41 -4.21
C PHE A 60 14.57 7.78 -4.15
N VAL A 61 14.19 8.59 -3.16
CA VAL A 61 14.89 9.84 -2.87
C VAL A 61 15.89 9.57 -1.75
N TRP A 62 17.19 9.61 -2.04
CA TRP A 62 18.24 9.54 -1.03
C TRP A 62 18.68 10.97 -0.69
N GLY A 63 18.61 11.34 0.59
CA GLY A 63 19.25 12.54 1.09
C GLY A 63 20.71 12.24 1.40
N ARG A 64 21.65 12.90 0.73
CA ARG A 64 23.04 12.95 1.20
C ARG A 64 23.13 14.03 2.27
N LYS A 65 23.50 13.65 3.49
CA LYS A 65 23.82 14.61 4.56
C LYS A 65 24.97 15.52 4.07
N PRO A 66 24.91 16.85 4.27
CA PRO A 66 26.03 17.73 3.95
C PRO A 66 27.29 17.33 4.74
#